data_AF-A0A7Y3U1Y5-F1
#
_entry.id   AF-A0A7Y3U1Y5-F1
#
_cell.length_a   1.000
_cell.length_b   1.000
_cell.length_c   1.000
_cell.angle_alpha   90.00
_cell.angle_beta   90.00
_cell.angle_gamma   90.00
#
_symmetry.space_group_name_H-M   'P 1'
#
loop_
_entity.id
_entity.type
_entity.pdbx_description
1 polymer ?
#
loop_
_entity_poly.entity_id
_entity_poly.type
_entity_poly.pdbx_seq_one_letter_code
_entity_poly.pdbx_strand_id
1 'polypeptide(L)'
;MGLGKTIQALAAAELMAKLFNIQKVLIVSPTSLKHQWKTEIEKFTDRSVQVIEGLNHLRRQFYRNESFYKLINYELVFRDIDMIKGWAPDLIILDEAQRIKNWKTRTAQYVKQLNSTFAIVLTGTSIENRIEELHSIMEFIDRRHFGPLYRFVHNHRIVDEGGKVIGYQNLQSIRDSLKNVMMRRKKEEVLKQLPERIDKNFFVPMPKEQRAIHDENYDIVAKLVAKWRRYKFLCEADQRRLQIALNYMRMAADNTYLVDKKTIHGPKIEELEIILKEIIIEGGEKAVIFSQWLRMTELVEHVLKRNGIGYVHLNGNIPSKQRAGLMSQFMENPECKVFLSTDAGGVGLNLQSGSTVINMDIPWNPAVLEQRIGRVHRLGQQKTVRVINFVTVSSIEERMLDLLKFKKSLFAGTLDSDGENVVMIGESQLKKFMQSVETLTDNLEKVDSALERQDQRETELDEEAADIKELTLEEGGHAVSAADGDRKGLDHLNNLLNSGAQFLMNLSKVITQPDQSIEKHLDTAISRDEKTGKVYLKIPLPETEVVKTLFSTLGELISNTLQMKN
;
A
#
# COMPACT_ATOMS: atom_id res chain seq x y z
N MET A 1 0.29 8.00 19.64
CA MET A 1 0.25 6.53 19.90
C MET A 1 1.01 6.17 21.17
N GLY A 2 0.76 5.00 21.78
CA GLY A 2 1.57 4.49 22.91
C GLY A 2 1.07 4.79 24.33
N LEU A 3 -0.05 5.50 24.50
CA LEU A 3 -0.62 5.90 25.80
C LEU A 3 -1.54 4.83 26.45
N GLY A 4 -1.48 3.58 25.98
CA GLY A 4 -2.32 2.50 26.54
C GLY A 4 -3.80 2.53 26.10
N LYS A 5 -4.06 2.81 24.81
CA LYS A 5 -5.43 2.79 24.23
C LYS A 5 -6.21 1.52 24.57
N THR A 6 -5.55 0.36 24.45
CA THR A 6 -6.11 -0.96 24.76
C THR A 6 -6.57 -1.05 26.21
N ILE A 7 -5.72 -0.70 27.17
CA ILE A 7 -6.03 -0.74 28.61
C ILE A 7 -7.21 0.17 28.94
N GLN A 8 -7.23 1.39 28.37
CA GLN A 8 -8.34 2.34 28.58
C GLN A 8 -9.66 1.79 28.02
N ALA A 9 -9.63 1.15 26.86
CA ALA A 9 -10.81 0.55 26.26
C ALA A 9 -11.32 -0.65 27.07
N LEU A 10 -10.42 -1.49 27.60
CA LEU A 10 -10.78 -2.59 28.50
C LEU A 10 -11.37 -2.07 29.81
N ALA A 11 -10.75 -1.06 30.42
CA ALA A 11 -11.28 -0.43 31.63
C ALA A 11 -12.67 0.17 31.39
N ALA A 12 -12.89 0.83 30.25
CA ALA A 12 -14.19 1.36 29.86
C ALA A 12 -15.23 0.24 29.68
N ALA A 13 -14.87 -0.86 29.01
CA ALA A 13 -15.76 -2.01 28.83
C ALA A 13 -16.14 -2.65 30.18
N GLU A 14 -15.19 -2.83 31.10
CA GLU A 14 -15.45 -3.36 32.44
C GLU A 14 -16.33 -2.43 33.28
N LEU A 15 -16.12 -1.11 33.20
CA LEU A 15 -16.97 -0.13 33.86
C LEU A 15 -18.39 -0.15 33.28
N MET A 16 -18.52 -0.24 31.96
CA MET A 16 -19.83 -0.36 31.31
C MET A 16 -20.54 -1.66 31.71
N ALA A 17 -19.79 -2.76 31.89
CA ALA A 17 -20.36 -4.02 32.34
C ALA A 17 -20.92 -3.91 33.76
N LYS A 18 -20.26 -3.14 34.64
CA LYS A 18 -20.72 -2.91 36.01
C LYS A 18 -21.89 -1.92 36.09
N LEU A 19 -21.83 -0.84 35.31
CA LEU A 19 -22.79 0.27 35.42
C LEU A 19 -24.03 0.11 34.54
N PHE A 20 -23.87 -0.49 33.36
CA PHE A 20 -24.93 -0.64 32.36
C PHE A 20 -25.27 -2.10 32.04
N ASN A 21 -24.67 -3.05 32.77
CA ASN A 21 -24.91 -4.49 32.62
C ASN A 21 -24.72 -5.02 31.19
N ILE A 22 -23.75 -4.47 30.44
CA ILE A 22 -23.38 -5.04 29.13
C ILE A 22 -22.79 -6.44 29.32
N GLN A 23 -23.08 -7.36 28.39
CA GLN A 23 -22.66 -8.75 28.46
C GLN A 23 -21.87 -9.21 27.24
N LYS A 24 -22.03 -8.51 26.11
CA LYS A 24 -21.47 -8.92 24.82
C LYS A 24 -20.63 -7.80 24.22
N VAL A 25 -19.33 -7.99 24.17
CA VAL A 25 -18.38 -7.02 23.61
C VAL A 25 -17.72 -7.60 22.36
N LEU A 26 -17.95 -6.95 21.22
CA LEU A 26 -17.26 -7.26 19.97
C LEU A 26 -16.06 -6.33 19.80
N ILE A 27 -14.87 -6.89 19.63
CA ILE A 27 -13.66 -6.13 19.31
C ILE A 27 -13.25 -6.45 17.87
N VAL A 28 -13.24 -5.42 17.02
CA VAL A 28 -12.80 -5.49 15.63
C VAL A 28 -11.42 -4.86 15.53
N SER A 29 -10.40 -5.66 15.20
CA SER A 29 -9.01 -5.19 15.11
C SER A 29 -8.29 -5.74 13.88
N PRO A 30 -7.14 -5.19 13.45
CA PRO A 30 -6.32 -5.81 12.43
C PRO A 30 -5.92 -7.25 12.81
N THR A 31 -5.69 -8.11 11.82
CA THR A 31 -5.33 -9.52 12.06
C THR A 31 -4.10 -9.68 12.97
N SER A 32 -3.12 -8.78 12.86
CA SER A 32 -1.91 -8.78 13.70
C SER A 32 -2.18 -8.54 15.18
N LEU A 33 -3.31 -7.89 15.51
CA LEU A 33 -3.63 -7.39 16.85
C LEU A 33 -4.55 -8.30 17.66
N LYS A 34 -5.22 -9.27 17.02
CA LYS A 34 -6.21 -10.14 17.70
C LYS A 34 -5.63 -10.87 18.90
N HIS A 35 -4.45 -11.47 18.77
CA HIS A 35 -3.84 -12.20 19.88
C HIS A 35 -3.30 -11.25 20.95
N GLN A 36 -2.81 -10.06 20.57
CA GLN A 36 -2.43 -9.06 21.56
C GLN A 36 -3.64 -8.68 22.43
N TRP A 37 -4.78 -8.38 21.81
CA TRP A 37 -6.02 -8.12 22.55
C TRP A 37 -6.41 -9.27 23.46
N LYS A 38 -6.32 -10.52 22.98
CA LYS A 38 -6.59 -11.70 23.80
C LYS A 38 -5.70 -11.72 25.05
N THR A 39 -4.38 -11.59 24.88
CA THR A 39 -3.42 -11.60 25.99
C THR A 39 -3.65 -10.44 26.97
N GLU A 40 -4.00 -9.25 26.48
CA GLU A 40 -4.29 -8.09 27.32
C GLU A 40 -5.60 -8.30 28.12
N ILE A 41 -6.63 -8.89 27.51
CA ILE A 41 -7.89 -9.25 28.19
C ILE A 41 -7.62 -10.27 29.29
N GLU A 42 -6.90 -11.35 28.98
CA GLU A 42 -6.54 -12.41 29.95
C GLU A 42 -5.66 -11.90 31.09
N LYS A 43 -4.87 -10.84 30.84
CA LYS A 43 -3.99 -10.24 31.85
C LYS A 43 -4.71 -9.24 32.76
N PHE A 44 -5.63 -8.44 32.22
CA PHE A 44 -6.23 -7.30 32.92
C PHE A 44 -7.68 -7.52 33.34
N THR A 45 -8.32 -8.61 32.91
CA THR A 45 -9.71 -8.92 33.22
C THR A 45 -9.90 -10.42 33.49
N ASP A 46 -10.88 -10.76 34.31
CA ASP A 46 -11.25 -12.16 34.59
C ASP A 46 -12.33 -12.69 33.64
N ARG A 47 -12.57 -12.02 32.51
CA ARG A 47 -13.68 -12.35 31.59
C ARG A 47 -13.24 -13.29 30.47
N SER A 48 -14.20 -14.08 30.00
CA SER A 48 -13.98 -15.00 28.89
C SER A 48 -13.78 -14.27 27.56
N VAL A 49 -12.80 -14.73 26.78
CA VAL A 49 -12.44 -14.18 25.48
C VAL A 49 -12.37 -15.26 24.42
N GLN A 50 -13.01 -15.02 23.28
CA GLN A 50 -13.00 -15.91 22.13
C GLN A 50 -12.44 -15.21 20.90
N VAL A 51 -11.40 -15.80 20.30
CA VAL A 51 -10.88 -15.35 19.00
C VAL A 51 -11.65 -16.04 17.89
N ILE A 52 -12.19 -15.25 16.96
CA ILE A 52 -12.88 -15.74 15.78
C ILE A 52 -11.84 -15.98 14.67
N GLU A 53 -11.62 -17.24 14.34
CA GLU A 53 -10.71 -17.69 13.30
C GLU A 53 -11.15 -19.04 12.70
N GLY A 54 -10.50 -19.46 11.61
CA GLY A 54 -10.77 -20.75 10.98
C GLY A 54 -11.94 -20.75 9.99
N LEU A 55 -12.35 -21.96 9.61
CA LEU A 55 -13.41 -22.21 8.62
C LEU A 55 -14.80 -21.86 9.15
N ASN A 56 -15.79 -21.71 8.26
CA ASN A 56 -17.14 -21.21 8.60
C ASN A 56 -17.81 -22.04 9.72
N HIS A 57 -17.70 -23.37 9.67
CA HIS A 57 -18.31 -24.25 10.68
C HIS A 57 -17.74 -24.02 12.10
N LEU A 58 -16.42 -23.82 12.23
CA LEU A 58 -15.79 -23.49 13.51
C LEU A 58 -16.23 -22.11 14.00
N ARG A 59 -16.27 -21.11 13.10
CA ARG A 59 -16.71 -19.76 13.46
C ARG A 59 -18.15 -19.73 13.97
N ARG A 60 -19.06 -20.52 13.37
CA ARG A 60 -20.43 -20.69 13.87
C ARG A 60 -20.47 -21.18 15.32
N GLN A 61 -19.60 -22.11 15.69
CA GLN A 61 -19.51 -22.58 17.07
C GLN A 61 -19.00 -21.48 18.00
N PHE A 62 -18.00 -20.71 17.58
CA PHE A 62 -17.48 -19.58 18.36
C PHE A 62 -18.51 -18.48 18.59
N TYR A 63 -19.39 -18.20 17.62
CA TYR A 63 -20.48 -17.24 17.82
C TYR A 63 -21.58 -17.75 18.74
N ARG A 64 -21.78 -19.07 18.85
CA ARG A 64 -22.72 -19.68 19.81
C ARG A 64 -22.20 -19.69 21.24
N ASN A 65 -20.88 -19.63 21.43
CA ASN A 65 -20.30 -19.57 22.76
C ASN A 65 -20.70 -18.27 23.49
N GLU A 66 -20.95 -18.36 24.80
CA GLU A 66 -21.36 -17.26 25.68
C GLU A 66 -20.18 -16.42 26.18
N SER A 67 -19.10 -16.34 25.39
CA SER A 67 -17.93 -15.53 25.74
C SER A 67 -18.28 -14.05 25.76
N PHE A 68 -17.82 -13.36 26.81
CA PHE A 68 -18.07 -11.92 26.98
C PHE A 68 -17.39 -11.11 25.88
N TYR A 69 -16.10 -11.38 25.62
CA TYR A 69 -15.33 -10.76 24.55
C TYR A 69 -15.27 -11.67 23.32
N LYS A 70 -15.58 -11.13 22.13
CA LYS A 70 -15.31 -11.78 20.84
C LYS A 70 -14.40 -10.91 19.97
N LEU A 71 -13.31 -11.50 19.48
CA LEU A 71 -12.27 -10.83 18.70
C LEU A 71 -12.33 -11.24 17.23
N ILE A 72 -12.57 -10.29 16.33
CA ILE A 72 -12.65 -10.51 14.88
C ILE A 72 -11.76 -9.52 14.14
N ASN A 73 -11.28 -9.91 12.95
CA ASN A 73 -10.61 -8.98 12.04
C ASN A 73 -11.57 -8.34 11.03
N TYR A 74 -11.21 -7.14 10.59
CA TYR A 74 -11.98 -6.33 9.63
C TYR A 74 -12.44 -7.11 8.40
N GLU A 75 -11.58 -7.95 7.82
CA GLU A 75 -11.87 -8.69 6.59
C GLU A 75 -12.90 -9.81 6.80
N LEU A 76 -13.03 -10.34 8.02
CA LEU A 76 -14.04 -11.37 8.34
C LEU A 76 -15.41 -10.77 8.66
N VAL A 77 -15.51 -9.49 9.02
CA VAL A 77 -16.80 -8.84 9.34
C VAL A 77 -17.80 -9.00 8.22
N PHE A 78 -17.38 -8.82 6.96
CA PHE A 78 -18.25 -9.03 5.80
C PHE A 78 -18.83 -10.45 5.76
N ARG A 79 -17.98 -11.47 5.99
CA ARG A 79 -18.37 -12.88 5.85
C ARG A 79 -19.25 -13.37 7.00
N ASP A 80 -19.09 -12.76 8.17
CA ASP A 80 -19.71 -13.20 9.41
C ASP A 80 -20.82 -12.26 9.90
N ILE A 81 -21.24 -11.30 9.07
CA ILE A 81 -22.17 -10.23 9.48
C ILE A 81 -23.49 -10.75 10.05
N ASP A 82 -24.06 -11.80 9.46
CA ASP A 82 -25.33 -12.37 9.93
C ASP A 82 -25.16 -13.06 11.30
N MET A 83 -24.00 -13.69 11.53
CA MET A 83 -23.69 -14.29 12.83
C MET A 83 -23.46 -13.22 13.90
N ILE A 84 -22.80 -12.11 13.54
CA ILE A 84 -22.59 -10.98 14.44
C ILE A 84 -23.93 -10.32 14.80
N LYS A 85 -24.80 -10.07 13.82
CA LYS A 85 -26.14 -9.52 14.04
C LYS A 85 -27.00 -10.44 14.89
N GLY A 86 -26.95 -11.76 14.66
CA GLY A 86 -27.67 -12.74 15.47
C GLY A 86 -27.14 -12.83 16.90
N TRP A 87 -25.84 -12.63 17.13
CA TRP A 87 -25.25 -12.57 18.47
C TRP A 87 -25.63 -11.29 19.22
N ALA A 88 -25.81 -10.17 18.50
CA ALA A 88 -26.23 -8.85 18.99
C ALA A 88 -25.31 -8.30 20.10
N PRO A 89 -24.12 -7.76 19.75
CA PRO A 89 -23.22 -7.17 20.74
C PRO A 89 -23.78 -5.89 21.36
N ASP A 90 -23.59 -5.70 22.66
CA ASP A 90 -23.98 -4.50 23.39
C ASP A 90 -22.99 -3.35 23.16
N LEU A 91 -21.70 -3.70 23.05
CA LEU A 91 -20.59 -2.78 22.82
C LEU A 91 -19.74 -3.27 21.65
N ILE A 92 -19.44 -2.37 20.71
CA ILE A 92 -18.44 -2.61 19.67
C ILE A 92 -17.23 -1.71 19.89
N ILE A 93 -16.05 -2.30 19.90
CA ILE A 93 -14.76 -1.60 19.95
C ILE A 93 -14.07 -1.77 18.60
N LEU A 94 -13.82 -0.66 17.90
CA LEU A 94 -13.02 -0.66 16.67
C LEU A 94 -11.61 -0.21 16.99
N ASP A 95 -10.61 -1.07 16.76
CA ASP A 95 -9.20 -0.71 16.89
C ASP A 95 -8.57 -0.40 15.53
N GLU A 96 -7.64 0.56 15.51
CA GLU A 96 -7.02 1.09 14.29
C GLU A 96 -8.06 1.48 13.23
N ALA A 97 -9.03 2.30 13.66
CA ALA A 97 -10.21 2.71 12.90
C ALA A 97 -9.92 3.49 11.60
N GLN A 98 -8.67 3.89 11.35
CA GLN A 98 -8.26 4.37 10.03
C GLN A 98 -8.53 3.34 8.91
N ARG A 99 -8.75 2.05 9.24
CA ARG A 99 -9.20 1.02 8.30
C ARG A 99 -10.56 1.31 7.65
N ILE A 100 -11.42 2.10 8.30
CA ILE A 100 -12.76 2.47 7.80
C ILE A 100 -12.86 3.93 7.33
N LYS A 101 -11.71 4.59 7.13
CA LYS A 101 -11.66 6.01 6.73
C LYS A 101 -12.30 6.27 5.36
N ASN A 102 -12.19 5.33 4.44
CA ASN A 102 -12.79 5.45 3.11
C ASN A 102 -14.13 4.70 3.07
N TRP A 103 -15.22 5.45 3.11
CA TRP A 103 -16.59 4.94 3.09
C TRP A 103 -16.94 4.11 1.85
N LYS A 104 -16.23 4.30 0.73
CA LYS A 104 -16.45 3.53 -0.51
C LYS A 104 -15.93 2.10 -0.42
N THR A 105 -15.07 1.82 0.56
CA THR A 105 -14.50 0.46 0.69
C THR A 105 -15.55 -0.51 1.19
N ARG A 106 -15.52 -1.72 0.64
CA ARG A 106 -16.39 -2.84 1.06
C ARG A 106 -16.30 -3.04 2.58
N THR A 107 -15.09 -3.03 3.13
CA THR A 107 -14.85 -3.17 4.58
C THR A 107 -15.56 -2.10 5.39
N ALA A 108 -15.46 -0.81 5.03
CA ALA A 108 -16.13 0.26 5.75
C ALA A 108 -17.66 0.11 5.70
N GLN A 109 -18.21 -0.26 4.54
CA GLN A 109 -19.65 -0.47 4.39
C GLN A 109 -20.20 -1.57 5.30
N TYR A 110 -19.52 -2.71 5.40
CA TYR A 110 -19.99 -3.81 6.26
C TYR A 110 -19.75 -3.55 7.74
N VAL A 111 -18.64 -2.93 8.13
CA VAL A 111 -18.41 -2.55 9.53
C VAL A 111 -19.47 -1.56 10.00
N LYS A 112 -19.87 -0.60 9.15
CA LYS A 112 -20.94 0.37 9.47
C LYS A 112 -22.34 -0.23 9.55
N GLN A 113 -22.55 -1.46 9.09
CA GLN A 113 -23.81 -2.18 9.23
C GLN A 113 -23.92 -2.93 10.57
N LEU A 114 -22.83 -2.98 11.35
CA LEU A 114 -22.88 -3.51 12.70
C LEU A 114 -23.66 -2.53 13.58
N ASN A 115 -24.52 -3.07 14.43
CA ASN A 115 -25.32 -2.30 15.37
C ASN A 115 -24.98 -2.73 16.80
N SER A 116 -24.82 -1.76 17.69
CA SER A 116 -24.67 -1.95 19.13
C SER A 116 -25.18 -0.72 19.87
N THR A 117 -25.52 -0.88 21.14
CA THR A 117 -25.96 0.22 22.01
C THR A 117 -24.81 1.20 22.28
N PHE A 118 -23.60 0.67 22.46
CA PHE A 118 -22.39 1.44 22.72
C PHE A 118 -21.33 1.18 21.65
N ALA A 119 -20.52 2.20 21.36
CA ALA A 119 -19.40 2.08 20.43
C ALA A 119 -18.18 2.85 20.95
N ILE A 120 -17.00 2.23 20.86
CA ILE A 120 -15.71 2.86 21.16
C ILE A 120 -14.82 2.72 19.93
N VAL A 121 -14.22 3.82 19.51
CA VAL A 121 -13.34 3.86 18.33
C VAL A 121 -11.95 4.29 18.76
N LEU A 122 -10.96 3.45 18.47
CA LEU A 122 -9.56 3.67 18.78
C LEU A 122 -8.79 3.93 17.49
N THR A 123 -8.16 5.10 17.40
CA THR A 123 -7.23 5.44 16.32
C THR A 123 -5.96 5.99 16.94
N GLY A 124 -4.81 5.70 16.33
CA GLY A 124 -3.53 6.25 16.78
C GLY A 124 -2.96 7.35 15.89
N THR A 125 -3.46 7.48 14.68
CA THR A 125 -3.10 8.55 13.73
C THR A 125 -4.14 9.67 13.83
N SER A 126 -3.67 10.91 13.74
CA SER A 126 -4.54 12.04 13.46
C SER A 126 -5.33 11.76 12.18
N ILE A 127 -6.56 12.27 12.08
CA ILE A 127 -7.33 12.16 10.83
C ILE A 127 -6.64 13.07 9.82
N GLU A 128 -5.79 12.48 9.00
CA GLU A 128 -4.60 13.15 8.51
C GLU A 128 -4.76 13.80 7.14
N ASN A 129 -5.87 13.60 6.43
CA ASN A 129 -5.92 14.05 5.03
C ASN A 129 -7.22 14.69 4.56
N ARG A 130 -8.37 14.29 5.13
CA ARG A 130 -9.69 14.59 4.56
C ARG A 130 -10.77 14.67 5.64
N ILE A 131 -11.58 15.74 5.67
CA ILE A 131 -12.69 15.86 6.64
C ILE A 131 -13.74 14.76 6.45
N GLU A 132 -13.79 14.15 5.28
CA GLU A 132 -14.68 13.03 4.98
C GLU A 132 -14.21 11.74 5.65
N GLU A 133 -12.90 11.61 5.93
CA GLU A 133 -12.38 10.48 6.71
C GLU A 133 -12.88 10.59 8.16
N LEU A 134 -12.95 11.81 8.70
CA LEU A 134 -13.57 12.08 10.01
C LEU A 134 -15.06 11.77 9.96
N HIS A 135 -15.79 12.27 8.97
CA HIS A 135 -17.22 11.99 8.80
C HIS A 135 -17.47 10.47 8.73
N SER A 136 -16.67 9.74 7.96
CA SER A 136 -16.78 8.29 7.83
C SER A 136 -16.61 7.55 9.16
N ILE A 137 -15.66 7.99 10.00
CA ILE A 137 -15.45 7.40 11.32
C ILE A 137 -16.59 7.77 12.27
N MET A 138 -17.02 9.04 12.27
CA MET A 138 -18.10 9.51 13.13
C MET A 138 -19.44 8.86 12.80
N GLU A 139 -19.71 8.61 11.51
CA GLU A 139 -20.91 7.91 11.06
C GLU A 139 -21.07 6.53 11.70
N PHE A 140 -19.97 5.85 12.05
CA PHE A 140 -20.04 4.59 12.79
C PHE A 140 -20.50 4.79 14.24
N ILE A 141 -20.05 5.87 14.90
CA ILE A 141 -20.38 6.17 16.30
C ILE A 141 -21.80 6.73 16.41
N ASP A 142 -22.09 7.76 15.62
CA ASP A 142 -23.41 8.38 15.52
C ASP A 142 -23.62 8.94 14.10
N ARG A 143 -24.50 8.27 13.35
CA ARG A 143 -24.89 8.64 11.98
C ARG A 143 -25.52 10.03 11.88
N ARG A 144 -26.10 10.55 12.98
CA ARG A 144 -26.82 11.83 12.99
C ARG A 144 -25.93 13.01 13.36
N HIS A 145 -24.79 12.76 14.01
CA HIS A 145 -23.91 13.79 14.57
C HIS A 145 -23.52 14.89 13.58
N PHE A 146 -23.06 14.49 12.38
CA PHE A 146 -22.71 15.43 11.30
C PHE A 146 -23.77 15.54 10.20
N GLY A 147 -24.86 14.78 10.31
CA GLY A 147 -25.86 14.66 9.25
C GLY A 147 -25.33 14.05 7.95
N PRO A 148 -26.08 14.21 6.84
CA PRO A 148 -25.72 13.62 5.55
C PRO A 148 -24.38 14.13 5.01
N LEU A 149 -23.59 13.21 4.43
CA LEU A 149 -22.25 13.52 3.92
C LEU A 149 -22.25 14.69 2.92
N TYR A 150 -23.24 14.79 2.03
CA TYR A 150 -23.31 15.87 1.04
C TYR A 150 -23.40 17.25 1.70
N ARG A 151 -24.17 17.39 2.78
CA ARG A 151 -24.35 18.64 3.51
C ARG A 151 -23.12 18.98 4.34
N PHE A 152 -22.53 17.97 4.98
CA PHE A 152 -21.27 18.12 5.69
C PHE A 152 -20.16 18.60 4.75
N VAL A 153 -20.04 17.98 3.58
CA VAL A 153 -19.09 18.36 2.53
C VAL A 153 -19.35 19.77 2.02
N HIS A 154 -20.60 20.12 1.71
CA HIS A 154 -20.97 21.46 1.24
C HIS A 154 -20.58 22.56 2.24
N ASN A 155 -20.84 22.34 3.53
CA ASN A 155 -20.64 23.37 4.56
C ASN A 155 -19.16 23.58 4.93
N HIS A 156 -18.32 22.57 4.70
CA HIS A 156 -16.95 22.56 5.21
C HIS A 156 -15.90 22.47 4.11
N ARG A 157 -16.27 22.26 2.84
CA ARG A 157 -15.34 22.34 1.71
C ARG A 157 -15.39 23.70 1.04
N ILE A 158 -14.24 24.14 0.58
CA ILE A 158 -14.09 25.20 -0.41
C ILE A 158 -13.74 24.49 -1.72
N VAL A 159 -14.53 24.73 -2.77
CA VAL A 159 -14.32 24.18 -4.10
C VAL A 159 -14.04 25.30 -5.09
N ASP A 160 -13.19 25.01 -6.07
CA ASP A 160 -12.93 25.86 -7.25
C ASP A 160 -14.08 25.74 -8.28
N GLU A 161 -14.07 26.59 -9.31
CA GLU A 161 -15.06 26.61 -10.41
C GLU A 161 -15.23 25.24 -11.10
N GLY A 162 -14.16 24.44 -11.15
CA GLY A 162 -14.18 23.06 -11.65
C GLY A 162 -14.66 22.00 -10.66
N GLY A 163 -15.24 22.38 -9.51
CA GLY A 163 -15.75 21.46 -8.48
C GLY A 163 -14.65 20.77 -7.64
N LYS A 164 -13.40 21.24 -7.77
CA LYS A 164 -12.24 20.66 -7.09
C LYS A 164 -12.05 21.27 -5.71
N VAL A 165 -11.82 20.43 -4.70
CA VAL A 165 -11.60 20.91 -3.33
C VAL A 165 -10.26 21.64 -3.21
N ILE A 166 -10.30 22.92 -2.87
CA ILE A 166 -9.17 23.83 -2.68
C ILE A 166 -8.97 24.23 -1.20
N GLY A 167 -9.92 23.88 -0.34
CA GLY A 167 -9.84 24.26 1.07
C GLY A 167 -10.91 23.62 1.92
N TYR A 168 -10.75 23.82 3.22
CA TYR A 168 -11.77 23.60 4.22
C TYR A 168 -12.07 24.90 4.96
N GLN A 169 -13.34 25.09 5.29
CA GLN A 169 -13.84 26.20 6.08
C GLN A 169 -14.66 25.67 7.26
N ASN A 170 -14.97 26.54 8.22
CA ASN A 170 -15.78 26.21 9.40
C ASN A 170 -15.21 25.03 10.20
N LEU A 171 -13.88 24.91 10.30
CA LEU A 171 -13.27 23.82 11.05
C LEU A 171 -13.55 23.91 12.56
N GLN A 172 -13.80 25.11 13.08
CA GLN A 172 -14.11 25.31 14.50
C GLN A 172 -15.42 24.63 14.90
N SER A 173 -16.47 24.70 14.08
CA SER A 173 -17.72 24.00 14.39
C SER A 173 -17.55 22.48 14.44
N ILE A 174 -16.65 21.93 13.62
CA ILE A 174 -16.28 20.52 13.69
C ILE A 174 -15.56 20.23 15.02
N ARG A 175 -14.57 21.04 15.39
CA ARG A 175 -13.81 20.85 16.65
C ARG A 175 -14.71 20.93 17.88
N ASP A 176 -15.60 21.92 17.94
CA ASP A 176 -16.53 22.11 19.05
C ASP A 176 -17.51 20.94 19.16
N SER A 177 -18.02 20.47 18.01
CA SER A 177 -18.88 19.30 17.93
C SER A 177 -18.17 18.00 18.37
N LEU A 178 -16.86 17.89 18.12
CA LEU A 178 -16.06 16.73 18.52
C LEU A 178 -15.61 16.76 19.98
N LYS A 179 -15.59 17.91 20.64
CA LYS A 179 -15.03 18.08 21.99
C LYS A 179 -15.60 17.11 23.03
N ASN A 180 -16.88 16.76 22.89
CA ASN A 180 -17.59 15.87 23.83
C ASN A 180 -17.56 14.39 23.44
N VAL A 181 -17.11 14.06 22.22
CA VAL A 181 -17.10 12.69 21.69
C VAL A 181 -15.69 12.16 21.40
N MET A 182 -14.70 13.04 21.29
CA MET A 182 -13.31 12.70 20.98
C MET A 182 -12.37 13.09 22.12
N MET A 183 -11.57 12.12 22.58
CA MET A 183 -10.48 12.36 23.52
C MET A 183 -9.13 12.22 22.80
N ARG A 184 -8.30 13.26 22.86
CA ARG A 184 -6.93 13.25 22.32
C ARG A 184 -5.96 13.83 23.35
N ARG A 185 -4.81 13.17 23.51
CA ARG A 185 -3.72 13.61 24.40
C ARG A 185 -2.38 13.40 23.71
N LYS A 186 -1.44 14.34 23.84
CA LYS A 186 -0.06 14.19 23.37
C LYS A 186 0.76 13.42 24.40
N LYS A 187 1.85 12.77 23.96
CA LYS A 187 2.74 12.02 24.89
C LYS A 187 3.37 12.96 25.91
N GLU A 188 3.82 14.12 25.46
CA GLU A 188 4.46 15.16 26.28
C GLU A 188 3.54 15.68 27.40
N GLU A 189 2.24 15.73 27.16
CA GLU A 189 1.24 16.20 28.14
C GLU A 189 0.99 15.18 29.27
N VAL A 190 1.16 13.89 29.00
CA VAL A 190 0.71 12.80 29.90
C VAL A 190 1.88 12.05 30.53
N LEU A 191 2.99 11.93 29.83
CA LEU A 191 4.09 11.03 30.19
C LEU A 191 5.38 11.80 30.43
N LYS A 192 5.45 12.47 31.58
CA LYS A 192 6.71 13.02 32.10
C LYS A 192 7.74 11.93 32.47
N GLN A 193 7.32 10.66 32.51
CA GLN A 193 8.12 9.49 32.90
C GLN A 193 8.72 8.72 31.71
N LEU A 194 8.42 9.11 30.46
CA LEU A 194 9.06 8.45 29.33
C LEU A 194 10.52 8.92 29.23
N PRO A 195 11.46 8.01 28.97
CA PRO A 195 12.83 8.39 28.71
C PRO A 195 12.93 9.16 27.39
N GLU A 196 14.04 9.88 27.24
CA GLU A 196 14.31 10.73 26.09
C GLU A 196 14.31 9.91 24.78
N ARG A 197 13.92 10.57 23.68
CA ARG A 197 13.99 10.02 22.32
C ARG A 197 14.97 10.87 21.53
N ILE A 198 15.95 10.22 20.92
CA ILE A 198 16.96 10.87 20.06
C ILE A 198 16.74 10.38 18.64
N ASP A 199 16.31 11.27 17.74
CA ASP A 199 16.17 10.99 16.31
C ASP A 199 17.44 11.41 15.55
N LYS A 200 18.11 10.46 14.90
CA LYS A 200 19.30 10.70 14.06
C LYS A 200 19.04 10.20 12.64
N ASN A 201 19.19 11.09 11.67
CA ASN A 201 19.23 10.71 10.26
C ASN A 201 20.68 10.37 9.90
N PHE A 202 20.89 9.16 9.38
CA PHE A 202 22.19 8.65 8.97
C PHE A 202 22.27 8.70 7.44
N PHE A 203 23.05 9.65 6.94
CA PHE A 203 23.19 9.92 5.53
C PHE A 203 24.28 9.04 4.92
N VAL A 204 23.96 8.33 3.83
CA VAL A 204 24.90 7.47 3.10
C VAL A 204 25.05 7.92 1.65
N PRO A 205 26.25 7.86 1.05
CA PRO A 205 26.44 8.22 -0.35
C PRO A 205 25.76 7.20 -1.27
N MET A 206 25.37 7.63 -2.48
CA MET A 206 24.90 6.72 -3.53
C MET A 206 26.06 6.31 -4.45
N PRO A 207 26.49 5.03 -4.49
CA PRO A 207 27.47 4.51 -5.44
C PRO A 207 26.97 4.59 -6.88
N LYS A 208 27.89 4.45 -7.82
CA LYS A 208 27.62 4.61 -9.26
C LYS A 208 26.59 3.60 -9.78
N GLU A 209 26.64 2.38 -9.28
CA GLU A 209 25.76 1.28 -9.66
C GLU A 209 24.32 1.54 -9.22
N GLN A 210 24.13 2.07 -7.99
CA GLN A 210 22.81 2.51 -7.51
C GLN A 210 22.32 3.71 -8.31
N ARG A 211 23.22 4.66 -8.60
CA ARG A 211 22.91 5.89 -9.32
C ARG A 211 22.45 5.63 -10.75
N ALA A 212 23.10 4.71 -11.48
CA ALA A 212 22.70 4.37 -12.83
C ALA A 212 21.21 3.93 -12.91
N ILE A 213 20.79 3.05 -12.01
CA ILE A 213 19.39 2.58 -11.94
C ILE A 213 18.46 3.70 -11.46
N HIS A 214 18.91 4.51 -10.50
CA HIS A 214 18.13 5.62 -9.96
C HIS A 214 17.86 6.68 -11.04
N ASP A 215 18.89 7.10 -11.77
CA ASP A 215 18.84 8.14 -12.81
C ASP A 215 18.01 7.68 -14.02
N GLU A 216 18.12 6.43 -14.45
CA GLU A 216 17.27 5.87 -15.52
C GLU A 216 15.77 6.00 -15.18
N ASN A 217 15.41 5.71 -13.93
CA ASN A 217 14.03 5.86 -13.48
C ASN A 217 13.66 7.32 -13.22
N TYR A 218 14.62 8.14 -12.83
CA TYR A 218 14.44 9.59 -12.68
C TYR A 218 14.01 10.22 -14.00
N ASP A 219 14.65 9.87 -15.12
CA ASP A 219 14.30 10.41 -16.44
C ASP A 219 12.84 10.09 -16.81
N ILE A 220 12.38 8.87 -16.52
CA ILE A 220 10.99 8.48 -16.72
C ILE A 220 10.06 9.35 -15.86
N VAL A 221 10.41 9.56 -14.58
CA VAL A 221 9.63 10.42 -13.67
C VAL A 221 9.61 11.86 -14.20
N ALA A 222 10.75 12.39 -14.63
CA ALA A 222 10.88 13.76 -15.14
C ALA A 222 10.00 13.98 -16.37
N LYS A 223 10.01 13.06 -17.34
CA LYS A 223 9.12 13.10 -18.52
C LYS A 223 7.64 13.08 -18.15
N LEU A 224 7.24 12.20 -17.22
CA LEU A 224 5.85 12.10 -16.77
C LEU A 224 5.40 13.33 -15.97
N VAL A 225 6.30 13.91 -15.18
CA VAL A 225 6.05 15.17 -14.48
C VAL A 225 5.93 16.33 -15.46
N ALA A 226 6.79 16.40 -16.48
CA ALA A 226 6.69 17.41 -17.54
C ALA A 226 5.37 17.30 -18.32
N LYS A 227 4.94 16.09 -18.66
CA LYS A 227 3.62 15.81 -19.26
C LYS A 227 2.50 16.32 -18.36
N TRP A 228 2.56 16.03 -17.06
CA TRP A 228 1.60 16.59 -16.10
C TRP A 228 1.67 18.11 -15.99
N ARG A 229 2.85 18.74 -16.07
CA ARG A 229 2.98 20.20 -16.03
C ARG A 229 2.22 20.85 -17.18
N ARG A 230 2.39 20.28 -18.38
CA ARG A 230 1.79 20.76 -19.63
C ARG A 230 0.29 20.52 -19.66
N TYR A 231 -0.17 19.31 -19.36
CA TYR A 231 -1.57 18.91 -19.58
C TYR A 231 -2.43 18.87 -18.30
N LYS A 232 -1.83 19.00 -17.10
CA LYS A 232 -2.47 18.82 -15.78
C LYS A 232 -3.26 17.51 -15.63
N PHE A 233 -2.96 16.55 -16.50
CA PHE A 233 -3.60 15.24 -16.60
C PHE A 233 -2.55 14.18 -16.90
N LEU A 234 -2.73 13.00 -16.34
CA LEU A 234 -1.95 11.78 -16.60
C LEU A 234 -2.96 10.64 -16.72
N CYS A 235 -2.90 9.88 -17.82
CA CYS A 235 -3.75 8.71 -17.99
C CYS A 235 -3.40 7.62 -16.94
N GLU A 236 -4.27 6.63 -16.74
CA GLU A 236 -4.03 5.59 -15.73
C GLU A 236 -2.74 4.79 -15.97
N ALA A 237 -2.38 4.57 -17.24
CA ALA A 237 -1.13 3.91 -17.62
C ALA A 237 0.09 4.73 -17.18
N ASP A 238 0.06 6.05 -17.41
CA ASP A 238 1.14 6.95 -17.02
C ASP A 238 1.24 7.10 -15.49
N GLN A 239 0.11 7.19 -14.79
CA GLN A 239 0.09 7.20 -13.32
C GLN A 239 0.72 5.92 -12.75
N ARG A 240 0.42 4.77 -13.35
CA ARG A 240 1.03 3.49 -12.97
C ARG A 240 2.53 3.48 -13.26
N ARG A 241 2.95 3.96 -14.44
CA ARG A 241 4.37 4.06 -14.83
C ARG A 241 5.15 4.95 -13.87
N LEU A 242 4.57 6.09 -13.48
CA LEU A 242 5.14 7.00 -12.49
C LEU A 242 5.35 6.31 -11.14
N GLN A 243 4.32 5.62 -10.62
CA GLN A 243 4.41 4.89 -9.35
C GLN A 243 5.47 3.79 -9.40
N ILE A 244 5.59 3.09 -10.52
CA ILE A 244 6.61 2.06 -10.74
C ILE A 244 8.00 2.69 -10.70
N ALA A 245 8.25 3.75 -11.48
CA ALA A 245 9.54 4.42 -11.54
C ALA A 245 9.97 4.99 -10.18
N LEU A 246 9.05 5.63 -9.44
CA LEU A 246 9.32 6.12 -8.08
C LEU A 246 9.67 4.99 -7.11
N ASN A 247 9.02 3.82 -7.22
CA ASN A 247 9.37 2.68 -6.39
C ASN A 247 10.74 2.11 -6.77
N TYR A 248 11.08 2.03 -8.06
CA TYR A 248 12.42 1.63 -8.50
C TYR A 248 13.50 2.59 -7.99
N MET A 249 13.27 3.90 -8.05
CA MET A 249 14.20 4.88 -7.46
C MET A 249 14.42 4.64 -5.96
N ARG A 250 13.36 4.34 -5.20
CA ARG A 250 13.47 4.04 -3.76
C ARG A 250 14.22 2.74 -3.51
N MET A 251 13.91 1.69 -4.26
CA MET A 251 14.57 0.39 -4.16
C MET A 251 16.05 0.49 -4.53
N ALA A 252 16.38 1.25 -5.59
CA ALA A 252 17.75 1.51 -6.01
C ALA A 252 18.53 2.31 -4.94
N ALA A 253 17.90 3.28 -4.28
CA ALA A 253 18.50 4.04 -3.19
C ALA A 253 18.83 3.17 -1.96
N ASP A 254 18.06 2.10 -1.71
CA ASP A 254 18.34 1.13 -0.65
C ASP A 254 19.48 0.19 -1.01
N ASN A 255 19.28 -0.65 -2.04
CA ASN A 255 20.28 -1.58 -2.55
C ASN A 255 19.85 -2.11 -3.93
N THR A 256 20.78 -2.26 -4.88
CA THR A 256 20.47 -2.74 -6.25
C THR A 256 19.80 -4.11 -6.29
N TYR A 257 20.04 -4.97 -5.28
CA TYR A 257 19.42 -6.30 -5.16
C TYR A 257 17.89 -6.23 -5.07
N LEU A 258 17.35 -5.14 -4.52
CA LEU A 258 15.92 -4.93 -4.45
C LEU A 258 15.33 -4.81 -5.85
N VAL A 259 16.08 -4.30 -6.82
CA VAL A 259 15.65 -4.10 -8.20
C VAL A 259 15.83 -5.39 -9.01
N ASP A 260 17.08 -5.86 -9.15
CA ASP A 260 17.44 -6.89 -10.13
C ASP A 260 17.58 -8.32 -9.58
N LYS A 261 17.60 -8.48 -8.24
CA LYS A 261 17.85 -9.74 -7.51
C LYS A 261 19.21 -10.39 -7.77
N LYS A 262 20.16 -9.65 -8.32
CA LYS A 262 21.46 -10.20 -8.77
C LYS A 262 22.62 -9.44 -8.19
N THR A 263 22.59 -8.11 -8.27
CA THR A 263 23.70 -7.28 -7.82
C THR A 263 23.44 -6.83 -6.39
N ILE A 264 24.49 -6.76 -5.56
CA ILE A 264 24.38 -6.29 -4.18
C ILE A 264 25.28 -5.08 -4.04
N HIS A 265 24.75 -3.91 -4.38
CA HIS A 265 25.44 -2.63 -4.22
C HIS A 265 24.58 -1.69 -3.39
N GLY A 266 25.15 -1.18 -2.30
CA GLY A 266 24.51 -0.16 -1.46
C GLY A 266 25.13 -0.09 -0.06
N PRO A 267 25.61 1.10 0.37
CA PRO A 267 26.38 1.23 1.61
C PRO A 267 25.54 1.07 2.88
N LYS A 268 24.19 1.17 2.80
CA LYS A 268 23.32 1.01 3.96
C LYS A 268 23.55 -0.28 4.73
N ILE A 269 23.84 -1.39 4.04
CA ILE A 269 24.06 -2.69 4.67
C ILE A 269 25.43 -2.75 5.38
N GLU A 270 26.45 -2.15 4.77
CA GLU A 270 27.80 -2.06 5.35
C GLU A 270 27.81 -1.15 6.58
N GLU A 271 27.17 0.02 6.47
CA GLU A 271 26.99 0.96 7.59
C GLU A 271 26.13 0.37 8.70
N LEU A 272 25.07 -0.38 8.35
CA LEU A 272 24.28 -1.11 9.33
C LEU A 272 25.15 -2.10 10.12
N GLU A 273 26.03 -2.83 9.46
CA GLU A 273 26.93 -3.78 10.13
C GLU A 273 27.84 -3.08 11.15
N ILE A 274 28.38 -1.91 10.80
CA ILE A 274 29.21 -1.10 11.72
C ILE A 274 28.38 -0.69 12.95
N ILE A 275 27.17 -0.16 12.72
CA ILE A 275 26.26 0.27 13.79
C ILE A 275 25.85 -0.91 14.69
N LEU A 276 25.58 -2.09 14.10
CA LEU A 276 25.22 -3.27 14.88
C LEU A 276 26.37 -3.77 15.76
N LYS A 277 27.62 -3.67 15.29
CA LYS A 277 28.80 -4.01 16.10
C LYS A 277 28.90 -3.08 17.32
N GLU A 278 28.77 -1.77 17.12
CA GLU A 278 28.81 -0.77 18.22
C GLU A 278 27.66 -0.99 19.23
N ILE A 279 26.42 -1.12 18.75
CA ILE A 279 25.24 -1.13 19.64
C ILE A 279 25.08 -2.48 20.36
N ILE A 280 25.32 -3.58 19.64
CA ILE A 280 24.95 -4.92 20.13
C ILE A 280 26.15 -5.65 20.71
N ILE A 281 27.29 -5.63 20.03
CA ILE A 281 28.47 -6.40 20.45
C ILE A 281 29.18 -5.66 21.58
N GLU A 282 29.36 -4.35 21.45
CA GLU A 282 30.05 -3.53 22.46
C GLU A 282 29.06 -3.02 23.53
N GLY A 283 27.89 -2.55 23.12
CA GLY A 283 26.86 -2.01 24.03
C GLY A 283 25.94 -3.04 24.68
N GLY A 284 25.84 -4.26 24.13
CA GLY A 284 24.95 -5.32 24.64
C GLY A 284 23.45 -5.06 24.47
N GLU A 285 23.08 -3.99 23.75
CA GLU A 285 21.70 -3.53 23.62
C GLU A 285 20.88 -4.35 22.61
N LYS A 286 19.55 -4.28 22.71
CA LYS A 286 18.64 -4.87 21.72
C LYS A 286 18.17 -3.81 20.73
N ALA A 287 18.15 -4.18 19.45
CA ALA A 287 17.74 -3.29 18.36
C ALA A 287 16.51 -3.84 17.62
N VAL A 288 15.69 -2.92 17.11
CA VAL A 288 14.54 -3.22 16.26
C VAL A 288 14.78 -2.61 14.88
N ILE A 289 14.85 -3.44 13.85
CA ILE A 289 15.15 -3.02 12.48
C ILE A 289 13.88 -3.15 11.63
N PHE A 290 13.51 -2.06 10.95
CA PHE A 290 12.37 -2.02 10.04
C PHE A 290 12.80 -1.75 8.60
N SER A 291 12.14 -2.43 7.66
CA SER A 291 12.19 -2.09 6.23
C SER A 291 10.83 -2.28 5.55
N GLN A 292 10.52 -1.51 4.50
CA GLN A 292 9.37 -1.78 3.63
C GLN A 292 9.59 -3.02 2.75
N TRP A 293 10.84 -3.39 2.47
CA TRP A 293 11.17 -4.36 1.43
C TRP A 293 11.63 -5.68 2.04
N LEU A 294 10.94 -6.78 1.67
CA LEU A 294 11.34 -8.12 2.09
C LEU A 294 12.78 -8.45 1.68
N ARG A 295 13.19 -8.07 0.46
CA ARG A 295 14.57 -8.29 -0.02
C ARG A 295 15.62 -7.54 0.79
N MET A 296 15.28 -6.37 1.33
CA MET A 296 16.18 -5.66 2.23
C MET A 296 16.33 -6.40 3.56
N THR A 297 15.21 -6.94 4.10
CA THR A 297 15.29 -7.78 5.30
C THR A 297 16.15 -9.03 5.08
N GLU A 298 16.10 -9.65 3.88
CA GLU A 298 17.00 -10.75 3.53
C GLU A 298 18.47 -10.33 3.63
N LEU A 299 18.86 -9.18 3.07
CA LEU A 299 20.23 -8.68 3.17
C LEU A 299 20.66 -8.44 4.63
N VAL A 300 19.76 -7.89 5.46
CA VAL A 300 20.02 -7.72 6.89
C VAL A 300 20.22 -9.07 7.59
N GLU A 301 19.41 -10.09 7.28
CA GLU A 301 19.60 -11.44 7.85
C GLU A 301 20.97 -12.03 7.52
N HIS A 302 21.49 -11.80 6.32
CA HIS A 302 22.83 -12.28 5.95
C HIS A 302 23.91 -11.62 6.84
N VAL A 303 23.80 -10.31 7.09
CA VAL A 303 24.71 -9.61 8.02
C VAL A 303 24.58 -10.15 9.44
N LEU A 304 23.35 -10.35 9.92
CA LEU A 304 23.12 -10.88 11.27
C LEU A 304 23.70 -12.29 11.44
N LYS A 305 23.48 -13.18 10.47
CA LYS A 305 24.04 -14.55 10.47
C LYS A 305 25.56 -14.53 10.41
N ARG A 306 26.16 -13.71 9.53
CA ARG A 306 27.61 -13.61 9.36
C ARG A 306 28.31 -13.15 10.65
N ASN A 307 27.69 -12.25 11.39
CA ASN A 307 28.22 -11.74 12.66
C ASN A 307 27.78 -12.56 13.88
N GLY A 308 27.06 -13.68 13.70
CA GLY A 308 26.60 -14.52 14.80
C GLY A 308 25.58 -13.85 15.74
N ILE A 309 24.87 -12.82 15.28
CA ILE A 309 23.92 -12.07 16.09
C ILE A 309 22.59 -12.81 16.14
N GLY A 310 22.12 -13.16 17.34
CA GLY A 310 20.79 -13.78 17.51
C GLY A 310 19.67 -12.81 17.16
N TYR A 311 18.72 -13.25 16.33
CA TYR A 311 17.61 -12.41 15.88
C TYR A 311 16.31 -13.21 15.70
N VAL A 312 15.21 -12.48 15.61
CA VAL A 312 13.93 -12.97 15.11
C VAL A 312 13.50 -12.12 13.93
N HIS A 313 12.86 -12.75 12.93
CA HIS A 313 12.35 -12.06 11.76
C HIS A 313 10.83 -12.22 11.70
N LEU A 314 10.11 -11.09 11.67
CA LEU A 314 8.68 -11.04 11.44
C LEU A 314 8.34 -10.43 10.07
N ASN A 315 7.82 -11.26 9.18
CA ASN A 315 7.27 -10.83 7.89
C ASN A 315 5.78 -11.22 7.73
N GLY A 316 5.17 -10.74 6.64
CA GLY A 316 3.75 -10.97 6.35
C GLY A 316 3.35 -12.43 6.18
N ASN A 317 4.30 -13.31 5.85
CA ASN A 317 4.06 -14.73 5.61
C ASN A 317 3.96 -15.54 6.91
N ILE A 318 4.39 -14.98 8.05
CA ILE A 318 4.36 -15.70 9.33
C ILE A 318 2.91 -15.79 9.84
N PRO A 319 2.39 -17.02 10.06
CA PRO A 319 1.07 -17.23 10.62
C PRO A 319 0.90 -16.56 11.98
N SER A 320 -0.30 -16.02 12.23
CA SER A 320 -0.63 -15.28 13.45
C SER A 320 -0.26 -15.99 14.75
N LYS A 321 -0.44 -17.32 14.81
CA LYS A 321 -0.12 -18.15 15.99
C LYS A 321 1.37 -18.18 16.34
N GLN A 322 2.25 -18.10 15.34
CA GLN A 322 3.70 -18.15 15.56
C GLN A 322 4.27 -16.79 15.98
N ARG A 323 3.56 -15.69 15.71
CA ARG A 323 4.04 -14.33 16.01
C ARG A 323 4.26 -14.12 17.51
N ALA A 324 3.40 -14.70 18.36
CA ALA A 324 3.54 -14.62 19.81
C ALA A 324 4.85 -15.25 20.30
N GLY A 325 5.25 -16.40 19.74
CA GLY A 325 6.51 -17.06 20.08
C GLY A 325 7.74 -16.21 19.72
N LEU A 326 7.71 -15.51 18.57
CA LEU A 326 8.79 -14.59 18.19
C LEU A 326 8.89 -13.39 19.13
N MET A 327 7.75 -12.89 19.64
CA MET A 327 7.74 -11.83 20.66
C MET A 327 8.38 -12.29 21.96
N SER A 328 7.94 -13.43 22.50
CA SER A 328 8.52 -14.00 23.72
C SER A 328 10.02 -14.26 23.55
N GLN A 329 10.44 -14.81 22.40
CA GLN A 329 11.85 -15.03 22.12
C GLN A 329 12.65 -13.71 22.15
N PHE A 330 12.16 -12.64 21.53
CA PHE A 330 12.85 -11.35 21.57
C PHE A 330 12.84 -10.71 22.97
N MET A 331 11.79 -10.89 23.76
CA MET A 331 11.68 -10.31 25.10
C MET A 331 12.53 -11.07 26.12
N GLU A 332 12.40 -12.39 26.15
CA GLU A 332 12.90 -13.26 27.23
C GLU A 332 14.30 -13.81 26.96
N ASN A 333 14.68 -14.06 25.70
CA ASN A 333 15.99 -14.61 25.38
C ASN A 333 17.07 -13.50 25.36
N PRO A 334 18.09 -13.54 26.23
CA PRO A 334 19.18 -12.55 26.24
C PRO A 334 20.05 -12.57 24.98
N GLU A 335 20.18 -13.74 24.33
CA GLU A 335 20.96 -13.95 23.11
C GLU A 335 20.24 -13.42 21.85
N CYS A 336 18.92 -13.25 21.92
CA CYS A 336 18.16 -12.61 20.85
C CYS A 336 18.28 -11.09 20.96
N LYS A 337 19.17 -10.50 20.15
CA LYS A 337 19.51 -9.08 20.18
C LYS A 337 18.74 -8.24 19.15
N VAL A 338 18.31 -8.84 18.04
CA VAL A 338 17.66 -8.10 16.95
C VAL A 338 16.23 -8.57 16.69
N PHE A 339 15.32 -7.62 16.60
CA PHE A 339 13.98 -7.82 16.05
C PHE A 339 13.91 -7.22 14.64
N LEU A 340 13.89 -8.07 13.61
CA LEU A 340 13.78 -7.65 12.21
C LEU A 340 12.33 -7.73 11.74
N SER A 341 11.79 -6.66 11.15
CA SER A 341 10.43 -6.70 10.64
C SER A 341 10.17 -5.83 9.42
N THR A 342 9.19 -6.26 8.64
CA THR A 342 8.57 -5.43 7.60
C THR A 342 7.48 -4.53 8.20
N ASP A 343 6.76 -3.77 7.37
CA ASP A 343 5.57 -3.02 7.80
C ASP A 343 4.50 -3.90 8.49
N ALA A 344 4.56 -5.24 8.30
CA ALA A 344 3.74 -6.20 9.01
C ALA A 344 3.91 -6.14 10.55
N GLY A 345 5.09 -5.72 11.05
CA GLY A 345 5.34 -5.51 12.48
C GLY A 345 5.20 -4.06 12.95
N GLY A 346 4.96 -3.11 12.03
CA GLY A 346 4.77 -1.69 12.37
C GLY A 346 3.46 -1.42 13.12
N VAL A 347 2.50 -2.35 13.10
CA VAL A 347 1.18 -2.23 13.72
C VAL A 347 0.96 -3.31 14.76
N GLY A 348 0.83 -2.88 16.01
CA GLY A 348 0.28 -3.72 17.08
C GLY A 348 1.24 -4.70 17.75
N LEU A 349 2.52 -4.36 17.84
CA LEU A 349 3.49 -5.12 18.62
C LEU A 349 4.00 -4.31 19.80
N ASN A 350 4.43 -5.00 20.86
CA ASN A 350 5.15 -4.42 21.98
C ASN A 350 6.63 -4.83 21.86
N LEU A 351 7.54 -3.88 21.67
CA LEU A 351 8.96 -4.14 21.45
C LEU A 351 9.84 -3.33 22.43
N GLN A 352 9.33 -3.08 23.63
CA GLN A 352 9.99 -2.26 24.67
C GLN A 352 11.32 -2.82 25.17
N SER A 353 11.60 -4.11 24.92
CA SER A 353 12.91 -4.71 25.22
C SER A 353 14.05 -4.12 24.37
N GLY A 354 13.73 -3.49 23.23
CA GLY A 354 14.69 -2.74 22.43
C GLY A 354 14.93 -1.32 22.95
N SER A 355 16.13 -0.79 22.74
CA SER A 355 16.48 0.63 22.99
C SER A 355 16.77 1.38 21.68
N THR A 356 17.14 0.68 20.62
CA THR A 356 17.43 1.29 19.31
C THR A 356 16.41 0.86 18.26
N VAL A 357 15.88 1.82 17.50
CA VAL A 357 15.05 1.60 16.31
C VAL A 357 15.85 2.02 15.08
N ILE A 358 16.04 1.10 14.14
CA ILE A 358 16.74 1.35 12.88
C ILE A 358 15.74 1.23 11.73
N ASN A 359 15.53 2.30 10.97
CA ASN A 359 14.75 2.28 9.75
C ASN A 359 15.70 2.26 8.56
N MET A 360 15.67 1.16 7.79
CA MET A 360 16.49 1.03 6.57
C MET A 360 16.00 1.98 5.46
N ASP A 361 14.69 2.24 5.45
CA ASP A 361 14.01 3.08 4.47
C ASP A 361 12.92 3.94 5.12
N ILE A 362 12.72 5.14 4.55
CA ILE A 362 11.73 6.10 5.03
C ILE A 362 10.40 5.92 4.27
N PRO A 363 9.27 5.69 4.98
CA PRO A 363 7.96 5.62 4.33
C PRO A 363 7.45 7.01 3.89
N TRP A 364 6.72 7.05 2.77
CA TRP A 364 6.03 8.24 2.29
C TRP A 364 5.07 8.86 3.31
N ASN A 365 4.49 8.04 4.17
CA ASN A 365 3.59 8.48 5.23
C ASN A 365 4.33 8.56 6.57
N PRO A 366 4.56 9.76 7.15
CA PRO A 366 5.26 9.91 8.42
C PRO A 366 4.54 9.23 9.59
N ALA A 367 3.23 9.01 9.49
CA ALA A 367 2.50 8.26 10.51
C ALA A 367 2.94 6.80 10.61
N VAL A 368 3.40 6.19 9.52
CA VAL A 368 3.95 4.83 9.53
C VAL A 368 5.29 4.80 10.28
N LEU A 369 6.13 5.81 10.09
CA LEU A 369 7.39 5.96 10.81
C LEU A 369 7.14 6.13 12.32
N GLU A 370 6.24 7.02 12.71
CA GLU A 370 5.86 7.22 14.12
C GLU A 370 5.19 5.97 14.74
N GLN A 371 4.48 5.18 13.95
CA GLN A 371 3.94 3.88 14.36
C GLN A 371 5.05 2.87 14.69
N ARG A 372 6.10 2.80 13.86
CA ARG A 372 7.28 1.94 14.10
C ARG A 372 8.01 2.35 15.37
N ILE A 373 8.33 3.65 15.51
CA ILE A 373 9.02 4.18 16.70
C ILE A 373 8.19 3.98 17.97
N GLY A 374 6.87 4.15 17.87
CA GLY A 374 5.93 3.92 18.96
C GLY A 374 5.82 2.47 19.45
N ARG A 375 6.47 1.50 18.80
CA ARG A 375 6.59 0.10 19.30
C ARG A 375 7.64 -0.04 20.38
N VAL A 376 8.65 0.82 20.36
CA VAL A 376 9.78 0.82 21.29
C VAL A 376 9.66 1.98 22.28
N HIS A 377 9.41 3.20 21.79
CA HIS A 377 9.17 4.38 22.64
C HIS A 377 7.73 4.39 23.15
N ARG A 378 7.48 3.63 24.22
CA ARG A 378 6.15 3.43 24.80
C ARG A 378 6.24 3.22 26.32
N LEU A 379 5.14 3.48 27.03
CA LEU A 379 4.98 3.26 28.48
C LEU A 379 5.54 1.92 28.96
N GLY A 380 6.58 1.95 29.80
CA GLY A 380 7.31 0.76 30.25
C GLY A 380 8.76 0.74 29.78
N GLN A 381 9.10 1.55 28.77
CA GLN A 381 10.47 1.79 28.37
C GLN A 381 11.22 2.57 29.46
N GLN A 382 12.39 2.07 29.85
CA GLN A 382 13.24 2.67 30.88
C GLN A 382 14.53 3.28 30.29
N LYS A 383 14.91 2.87 29.07
CA LYS A 383 16.11 3.36 28.39
C LYS A 383 15.77 4.47 27.40
N THR A 384 16.70 5.40 27.22
CA THR A 384 16.65 6.38 26.13
C THR A 384 16.53 5.66 24.80
N VAL A 385 15.55 6.06 23.98
CA VAL A 385 15.30 5.42 22.69
C VAL A 385 16.06 6.15 21.59
N ARG A 386 16.98 5.46 20.92
CA ARG A 386 17.70 5.97 19.76
C ARG A 386 16.97 5.54 18.48
N VAL A 387 16.59 6.50 17.65
CA VAL A 387 16.01 6.24 16.33
C VAL A 387 17.04 6.61 15.27
N ILE A 388 17.39 5.65 14.43
CA ILE A 388 18.33 5.81 13.32
C ILE A 388 17.55 5.63 12.02
N ASN A 389 17.47 6.67 11.20
CA ASN A 389 16.86 6.60 9.88
C ASN A 389 17.96 6.66 8.82
N PHE A 390 18.14 5.58 8.05
CA PHE A 390 19.04 5.60 6.90
C PHE A 390 18.44 6.42 5.77
N VAL A 391 19.26 7.28 5.16
CA VAL A 391 18.87 8.15 4.05
C VAL A 391 20.00 8.16 3.03
N THR A 392 19.71 7.73 1.81
CA THR A 392 20.68 7.85 0.72
C THR A 392 20.70 9.29 0.20
N VAL A 393 21.88 9.91 0.21
CA VAL A 393 22.12 11.29 -0.25
C VAL A 393 21.99 11.36 -1.77
N SER A 394 21.55 12.52 -2.27
CA SER A 394 21.30 12.76 -3.70
C SER A 394 20.27 11.78 -4.28
N SER A 395 19.36 11.28 -3.45
CA SER A 395 18.33 10.31 -3.85
C SER A 395 16.92 10.85 -3.65
N ILE A 396 15.94 10.03 -4.01
CA ILE A 396 14.53 10.31 -3.72
C ILE A 396 14.26 10.39 -2.21
N GLU A 397 15.01 9.67 -1.38
CA GLU A 397 14.80 9.60 0.06
C GLU A 397 15.17 10.89 0.79
N GLU A 398 16.29 11.53 0.43
CA GLU A 398 16.72 12.81 1.01
C GLU A 398 15.67 13.89 0.74
N ARG A 399 15.21 13.95 -0.50
CA ARG A 399 14.17 14.89 -0.90
C ARG A 399 12.82 14.60 -0.22
N MET A 400 12.48 13.31 -0.03
CA MET A 400 11.31 12.91 0.77
C MET A 400 11.42 13.40 2.21
N LEU A 401 12.59 13.28 2.84
CA LEU A 401 12.82 13.71 4.21
C LEU A 401 12.52 15.22 4.37
N ASP A 402 12.95 16.04 3.43
CA ASP A 402 12.72 17.49 3.48
C ASP A 402 11.24 17.85 3.29
N LEU A 403 10.54 17.17 2.39
CA LEU A 403 9.08 17.29 2.27
C LEU A 403 8.34 16.89 3.55
N LEU A 404 8.80 15.83 4.22
CA LEU A 404 8.19 15.36 5.46
C LEU A 404 8.38 16.37 6.60
N LYS A 405 9.56 17.01 6.70
CA LYS A 405 9.81 18.11 7.65
C LYS A 405 8.90 19.30 7.38
N PHE A 406 8.79 19.72 6.11
CA PHE A 406 7.91 20.82 5.70
C PHE A 406 6.45 20.53 6.05
N LYS A 407 5.94 19.35 5.69
CA LYS A 407 4.57 18.93 6.03
C LYS A 407 4.32 18.91 7.54
N LYS A 408 5.23 18.34 8.34
CA LYS A 408 5.08 18.28 9.80
C LYS A 408 4.90 19.68 10.42
N SER A 409 5.60 20.69 9.90
CA SER A 409 5.48 22.08 10.36
C SER A 409 4.12 22.72 10.04
N LEU A 410 3.54 22.42 8.87
CA LEU A 410 2.22 22.93 8.46
C LEU A 410 1.07 22.27 9.23
N PHE A 411 1.17 20.97 9.53
CA PHE A 411 0.08 20.21 10.16
C PHE A 411 -0.03 20.39 11.68
N ALA A 412 1.04 20.82 12.35
CA ALA A 412 0.98 21.14 13.78
C ALA A 412 -0.05 22.24 14.08
N GLY A 413 -0.30 23.16 13.14
CA GLY A 413 -1.22 24.27 13.31
C GLY A 413 -2.71 23.96 13.08
N THR A 414 -3.10 22.79 12.55
CA THR A 414 -4.49 22.58 12.10
C THR A 414 -5.42 21.90 13.11
N LEU A 415 -4.87 21.29 14.16
CA LEU A 415 -5.64 20.47 15.12
C LEU A 415 -5.42 20.85 16.59
N ASP A 416 -4.57 21.84 16.85
CA ASP A 416 -4.43 22.41 18.19
C ASP A 416 -5.51 23.48 18.40
N SER A 417 -5.83 23.78 19.66
CA SER A 417 -6.94 24.68 20.06
C SER A 417 -6.83 26.10 19.46
N ASP A 418 -5.64 26.49 19.00
CA ASP A 418 -5.35 27.78 18.36
C ASP A 418 -5.23 27.68 16.82
N GLY A 419 -5.71 26.59 16.21
CA GLY A 419 -5.53 26.37 14.78
C GLY A 419 -6.43 27.22 13.89
N GLU A 420 -5.94 27.61 12.71
CA GLU A 420 -6.65 28.49 11.76
C GLU A 420 -8.03 27.95 11.34
N ASN A 421 -9.02 28.86 11.20
CA ASN A 421 -10.41 28.55 10.86
C ASN A 421 -10.62 28.14 9.40
N VAL A 422 -9.68 28.49 8.53
CA VAL A 422 -9.67 28.19 7.10
C VAL A 422 -8.34 27.53 6.80
N VAL A 423 -8.41 26.35 6.20
CA VAL A 423 -7.21 25.59 5.80
C VAL A 423 -7.35 25.32 4.33
N MET A 424 -6.56 26.02 3.53
CA MET A 424 -6.49 25.74 2.10
C MET A 424 -5.82 24.38 1.91
N ILE A 425 -6.53 23.48 1.26
CA ILE A 425 -6.02 22.19 0.86
C ILE A 425 -5.45 22.45 -0.50
N GLY A 426 -4.13 22.48 -0.61
CA GLY A 426 -3.51 22.38 -1.93
C GLY A 426 -3.99 21.10 -2.61
N GLU A 427 -5.00 21.18 -3.46
CA GLU A 427 -5.29 20.33 -4.61
C GLU A 427 -5.55 18.81 -4.40
N SER A 428 -6.00 18.12 -5.48
CA SER A 428 -6.37 16.68 -5.51
C SER A 428 -5.26 15.78 -4.93
N GLN A 429 -5.55 14.58 -4.39
CA GLN A 429 -4.52 13.66 -3.89
C GLN A 429 -3.45 13.33 -4.95
N LEU A 430 -3.87 13.14 -6.20
CA LEU A 430 -2.94 13.01 -7.32
C LEU A 430 -2.20 14.32 -7.56
N LYS A 431 -2.88 15.47 -7.49
CA LYS A 431 -2.22 16.78 -7.68
C LYS A 431 -1.22 17.11 -6.56
N LYS A 432 -1.50 16.78 -5.29
CA LYS A 432 -0.58 16.84 -4.13
C LYS A 432 0.58 15.89 -4.27
N PHE A 433 0.30 14.67 -4.71
CA PHE A 433 1.33 13.68 -4.98
C PHE A 433 2.23 14.19 -6.09
N MET A 434 1.65 14.66 -7.20
CA MET A 434 2.38 15.26 -8.31
C MET A 434 3.12 16.52 -7.89
N GLN A 435 2.53 17.43 -7.13
CA GLN A 435 3.21 18.59 -6.54
C GLN A 435 4.36 18.16 -5.63
N SER A 436 4.17 17.11 -4.82
CA SER A 436 5.26 16.56 -4.01
C SER A 436 6.36 16.03 -4.94
N VAL A 437 6.01 15.25 -5.96
CA VAL A 437 6.95 14.74 -6.97
C VAL A 437 7.61 15.88 -7.76
N GLU A 438 6.91 16.97 -8.05
CA GLU A 438 7.43 18.18 -8.65
C GLU A 438 8.45 18.85 -7.75
N THR A 439 8.12 19.09 -6.48
CA THR A 439 9.10 19.62 -5.52
C THR A 439 10.31 18.68 -5.37
N LEU A 440 10.10 17.37 -5.47
CA LEU A 440 11.19 16.38 -5.48
C LEU A 440 12.01 16.45 -6.79
N THR A 441 11.46 16.97 -7.89
CA THR A 441 12.13 17.00 -9.21
C THR A 441 12.58 18.41 -9.64
N ASP A 442 12.12 19.48 -8.99
CA ASP A 442 12.21 20.89 -9.43
C ASP A 442 13.61 21.51 -9.45
N ASN A 443 14.55 20.97 -8.67
CA ASN A 443 15.92 21.52 -8.56
C ASN A 443 16.95 20.80 -9.44
N LEU A 444 16.54 20.25 -10.57
CA LEU A 444 17.45 19.58 -11.50
C LEU A 444 17.24 20.16 -12.89
N GLU A 445 18.37 20.42 -13.56
CA GLU A 445 18.50 21.27 -14.74
C GLU A 445 17.42 21.02 -15.80
N LYS A 446 16.95 22.11 -16.39
CA LYS A 446 16.00 22.11 -17.52
C LYS A 446 16.46 21.06 -18.54
N VAL A 447 15.60 20.08 -18.79
CA VAL A 447 15.78 19.10 -19.86
C VAL A 447 16.16 19.86 -21.14
N ASP A 448 17.23 19.40 -21.78
CA ASP A 448 17.80 20.00 -22.98
C ASP A 448 16.69 20.23 -24.03
N SER A 449 16.64 21.45 -24.58
CA SER A 449 15.64 21.90 -25.56
C SER A 449 15.54 21.01 -26.81
N ALA A 450 16.52 20.13 -27.02
CA ALA A 450 16.53 19.10 -28.06
C ALA A 450 15.59 17.91 -27.75
N LEU A 451 15.48 17.48 -26.49
CA LEU A 451 14.57 16.40 -26.08
C LEU A 451 13.10 16.86 -26.12
N GLU A 452 12.83 18.12 -25.78
CA GLU A 452 11.48 18.70 -25.91
C GLU A 452 10.97 18.69 -27.35
N ARG A 453 11.86 18.88 -28.34
CA ARG A 453 11.51 18.82 -29.77
C ARG A 453 11.27 17.39 -30.26
N GLN A 454 11.91 16.40 -29.63
CA GLN A 454 11.75 14.99 -29.99
C GLN A 454 10.46 14.42 -29.37
N ASP A 455 10.18 14.72 -28.10
CA ASP A 455 8.91 14.36 -27.44
C ASP A 455 7.73 15.10 -28.11
N GLN A 456 7.89 16.34 -28.60
CA GLN A 456 6.88 17.03 -29.42
C GLN A 456 6.54 16.25 -30.70
N ARG A 457 7.55 15.75 -31.42
CA ARG A 457 7.33 14.94 -32.62
C ARG A 457 6.67 13.60 -32.33
N GLU A 458 7.05 12.91 -31.26
CA GLU A 458 6.40 11.64 -30.88
C GLU A 458 4.94 11.86 -30.43
N THR A 459 4.65 12.97 -29.74
CA THR A 459 3.29 13.30 -29.31
C THR A 459 2.41 13.74 -30.48
N GLU A 460 2.95 14.50 -31.44
CA GLU A 460 2.26 14.86 -32.69
C GLU A 460 1.93 13.60 -33.50
N LEU A 461 2.83 12.61 -33.55
CA LEU A 461 2.58 11.33 -34.22
C LEU A 461 1.51 10.47 -33.51
N ASP A 462 1.48 10.48 -32.17
CA ASP A 462 0.46 9.76 -31.38
C ASP A 462 -0.92 10.46 -31.44
N GLU A 463 -0.97 11.80 -31.48
CA GLU A 463 -2.19 12.59 -31.67
C GLU A 463 -2.73 12.43 -33.10
N GLU A 464 -1.87 12.51 -34.13
CA GLU A 464 -2.25 12.19 -35.52
C GLU A 464 -2.73 10.75 -35.66
N ALA A 465 -2.09 9.78 -34.99
CA ALA A 465 -2.52 8.38 -35.02
C ALA A 465 -3.85 8.15 -34.29
N ALA A 466 -4.20 8.98 -33.30
CA ALA A 466 -5.49 8.94 -32.61
C ALA A 466 -6.60 9.60 -33.46
N ASP A 467 -6.32 10.76 -34.05
CA ASP A 467 -7.25 11.50 -34.92
C ASP A 467 -7.55 10.72 -36.21
N ILE A 468 -6.54 10.09 -36.84
CA ILE A 468 -6.74 9.21 -38.00
C ILE A 468 -7.63 8.01 -37.62
N LYS A 469 -7.53 7.51 -36.40
CA LYS A 469 -8.35 6.39 -35.90
C LYS A 469 -9.80 6.80 -35.63
N GLU A 470 -10.02 8.05 -35.26
CA GLU A 470 -11.36 8.61 -35.00
C GLU A 470 -12.05 9.00 -36.32
N LEU A 471 -11.31 9.60 -37.27
CA LEU A 471 -11.80 9.92 -38.63
C LEU A 471 -12.11 8.67 -39.47
N THR A 472 -11.32 7.59 -39.33
CA THR A 472 -11.58 6.31 -40.05
C THR A 472 -12.79 5.52 -39.51
N LEU A 473 -13.31 5.88 -38.32
CA LEU A 473 -14.52 5.28 -37.76
C LEU A 473 -15.81 6.00 -38.21
N GLU A 474 -15.73 7.25 -38.70
CA GLU A 474 -16.91 8.05 -39.06
C GLU A 474 -17.20 8.11 -40.58
N GLU A 475 -16.21 7.93 -41.46
CA GLU A 475 -16.42 7.98 -42.92
C GLU A 475 -16.35 6.60 -43.60
N GLY A 476 -17.33 5.75 -43.28
CA GLY A 476 -17.65 4.57 -44.08
C GLY A 476 -18.70 4.87 -45.15
N GLY A 477 -18.30 5.37 -46.33
CA GLY A 477 -19.11 5.21 -47.55
C GLY A 477 -19.06 6.33 -48.60
N HIS A 478 -18.08 6.29 -49.52
CA HIS A 478 -18.26 6.18 -50.98
C HIS A 478 -16.94 6.48 -51.74
N ALA A 479 -16.68 5.69 -52.80
CA ALA A 479 -15.45 5.66 -53.57
C ALA A 479 -15.39 6.73 -54.69
N VAL A 480 -14.18 7.21 -55.06
CA VAL A 480 -13.53 7.06 -56.39
C VAL A 480 -12.06 7.53 -56.34
N SER A 481 -11.25 6.87 -57.17
CA SER A 481 -9.80 6.84 -57.43
C SER A 481 -8.98 8.14 -57.51
N ALA A 482 -7.72 8.10 -57.01
CA ALA A 482 -6.49 7.96 -57.82
C ALA A 482 -5.21 8.24 -56.98
N ALA A 483 -4.30 7.26 -56.92
CA ALA A 483 -2.83 7.41 -56.88
C ALA A 483 -2.21 6.04 -56.56
N ASP A 484 -1.54 5.48 -57.56
CA ASP A 484 -0.94 4.15 -57.62
C ASP A 484 0.53 4.25 -57.18
N GLY A 485 1.00 3.40 -56.27
CA GLY A 485 2.40 3.45 -55.83
C GLY A 485 2.82 2.52 -54.67
N ASP A 486 1.96 2.28 -53.67
CA ASP A 486 2.41 1.58 -52.44
C ASP A 486 1.43 0.51 -51.89
N ARG A 487 0.49 0.05 -52.74
CA ARG A 487 -0.60 -0.86 -52.32
C ARG A 487 -0.20 -2.31 -52.05
N LYS A 488 0.89 -2.82 -52.65
CA LYS A 488 1.20 -4.27 -52.56
C LYS A 488 1.69 -4.73 -51.18
N GLY A 489 2.37 -3.86 -50.42
CA GLY A 489 2.85 -4.20 -49.07
C GLY A 489 1.74 -4.14 -48.01
N LEU A 490 0.89 -3.10 -48.08
CA LEU A 490 -0.23 -2.91 -47.17
C LEU A 490 -1.35 -3.95 -47.38
N ASP A 491 -1.65 -4.32 -48.62
CA ASP A 491 -2.67 -5.35 -48.91
C ASP A 491 -2.24 -6.74 -48.38
N HIS A 492 -0.95 -7.05 -48.42
CA HIS A 492 -0.43 -8.31 -47.85
C HIS A 492 -0.52 -8.35 -46.32
N LEU A 493 -0.18 -7.26 -45.63
CA LEU A 493 -0.29 -7.15 -44.18
C LEU A 493 -1.74 -7.16 -43.71
N ASN A 494 -2.63 -6.47 -44.40
CA ASN A 494 -4.06 -6.46 -44.08
C ASN A 494 -4.71 -7.83 -44.30
N ASN A 495 -4.34 -8.55 -45.37
CA ASN A 495 -4.81 -9.92 -45.58
C ASN A 495 -4.30 -10.88 -44.50
N LEU A 496 -3.05 -10.72 -44.04
CA LEU A 496 -2.47 -11.53 -42.97
C LEU A 496 -3.13 -11.25 -41.62
N LEU A 497 -3.39 -9.97 -41.30
CA LEU A 497 -4.12 -9.56 -40.10
C LEU A 497 -5.56 -10.05 -40.11
N ASN A 498 -6.25 -9.96 -41.25
CA ASN A 498 -7.63 -10.44 -41.39
C ASN A 498 -7.72 -11.97 -41.28
N SER A 499 -6.78 -12.70 -41.89
CA SER A 499 -6.70 -14.16 -41.74
C SER A 499 -6.35 -14.58 -40.31
N GLY A 500 -5.44 -13.85 -39.63
CA GLY A 500 -5.11 -14.07 -38.23
C GLY A 500 -6.29 -13.79 -37.28
N ALA A 501 -7.05 -12.72 -37.54
CA ALA A 501 -8.24 -12.37 -36.79
C ALA A 501 -9.37 -13.39 -36.99
N GLN A 502 -9.60 -13.87 -38.22
CA GLN A 502 -10.55 -14.95 -38.50
C GLN A 502 -10.16 -16.26 -37.83
N PHE A 503 -8.86 -16.60 -37.81
CA PHE A 503 -8.36 -17.76 -37.09
C PHE A 503 -8.65 -17.66 -35.58
N LEU A 504 -8.35 -16.52 -34.96
CA LEU A 504 -8.61 -16.28 -33.54
C LEU A 504 -10.12 -16.26 -33.21
N MET A 505 -10.96 -15.70 -34.09
CA MET A 505 -12.42 -15.73 -33.94
C MET A 505 -13.01 -17.14 -34.06
N ASN A 506 -12.48 -17.96 -34.97
CA ASN A 506 -12.91 -19.35 -35.10
C ASN A 506 -12.44 -20.18 -33.89
N LEU A 507 -11.23 -19.93 -33.39
CA LEU A 507 -10.73 -20.53 -32.16
C LEU A 507 -11.59 -20.13 -30.95
N SER A 508 -11.96 -18.85 -30.84
CA SER A 508 -12.79 -18.36 -29.74
C SER A 508 -14.20 -18.94 -29.79
N LYS A 509 -14.80 -19.09 -30.98
CA LYS A 509 -16.12 -19.72 -31.15
C LYS A 509 -16.14 -21.19 -30.71
N VAL A 510 -15.05 -21.93 -30.94
CA VAL A 510 -14.90 -23.32 -30.48
C VAL A 510 -14.74 -23.40 -28.95
N ILE A 511 -14.11 -22.39 -28.33
CA ILE A 511 -13.86 -22.34 -26.88
C ILE A 511 -15.06 -21.80 -26.08
N THR A 512 -15.94 -21.01 -26.71
CA THR A 512 -16.99 -20.25 -26.00
C THR A 512 -18.38 -20.86 -26.02
N GLN A 513 -18.62 -22.01 -26.66
CA GLN A 513 -19.91 -22.69 -26.54
C GLN A 513 -20.07 -23.34 -25.14
N PRO A 514 -21.02 -22.89 -24.31
CA PRO A 514 -21.26 -23.44 -22.99
C PRO A 514 -22.36 -24.48 -23.11
N ASP A 515 -22.00 -25.74 -23.33
CA ASP A 515 -22.88 -26.87 -23.02
C ASP A 515 -22.06 -28.07 -22.51
N GLN A 516 -22.70 -28.89 -21.68
CA GLN A 516 -22.10 -29.95 -20.86
C GLN A 516 -21.41 -31.06 -21.68
N SER A 517 -20.21 -30.80 -22.20
CA SER A 517 -19.37 -31.81 -22.87
C SER A 517 -17.89 -31.42 -22.98
N ILE A 518 -17.37 -30.54 -22.10
CA ILE A 518 -15.96 -30.10 -22.15
C ILE A 518 -14.98 -31.29 -22.09
N GLU A 519 -15.28 -32.34 -21.31
CA GLU A 519 -14.44 -33.54 -21.23
C GLU A 519 -14.43 -34.38 -22.52
N LYS A 520 -15.56 -34.51 -23.23
CA LYS A 520 -15.62 -35.28 -24.50
C LYS A 520 -14.97 -34.56 -25.67
N HIS A 521 -14.95 -33.23 -25.68
CA HIS A 521 -14.32 -32.44 -26.75
C HIS A 521 -12.79 -32.31 -26.57
N LEU A 522 -12.29 -32.33 -25.33
CA LEU A 522 -10.85 -32.32 -25.07
C LEU A 522 -10.17 -33.63 -25.52
N ASP A 523 -10.81 -34.77 -25.31
CA ASP A 523 -10.27 -36.07 -25.75
C ASP A 523 -10.23 -36.23 -27.29
N THR A 524 -11.11 -35.53 -28.03
CA THR A 524 -11.11 -35.53 -29.50
C THR A 524 -10.15 -34.50 -30.10
N ALA A 525 -9.88 -33.40 -29.38
CA ALA A 525 -8.95 -32.35 -29.79
C ALA A 525 -7.48 -32.68 -29.51
N ILE A 526 -7.18 -33.72 -28.71
CA ILE A 526 -5.83 -34.07 -28.29
C ILE A 526 -5.41 -35.40 -28.93
N SER A 527 -4.32 -35.42 -29.71
CA SER A 527 -3.72 -36.66 -30.22
C SER A 527 -2.33 -36.89 -29.62
N ARG A 528 -2.07 -38.13 -29.20
CA ARG A 528 -0.73 -38.56 -28.76
C ARG A 528 -0.02 -39.29 -29.89
N ASP A 529 1.23 -38.92 -30.13
CA ASP A 529 2.12 -39.65 -31.02
C ASP A 529 2.66 -40.89 -30.28
N GLU A 530 2.33 -42.08 -30.77
CA GLU A 530 2.67 -43.36 -30.14
C GLU A 530 4.17 -43.65 -30.10
N LYS A 531 4.99 -43.00 -30.94
CA LYS A 531 6.45 -43.20 -30.95
C LYS A 531 7.20 -42.26 -30.01
N THR A 532 6.67 -41.05 -29.80
CA THR A 532 7.38 -39.99 -29.06
C THR A 532 6.73 -39.63 -27.72
N GLY A 533 5.51 -40.11 -27.46
CA GLY A 533 4.73 -39.81 -26.26
C GLY A 533 4.27 -38.37 -26.15
N LYS A 534 4.55 -37.53 -27.16
CA LYS A 534 4.20 -36.11 -27.18
C LYS A 534 2.72 -35.93 -27.52
N VAL A 535 2.12 -34.97 -26.84
CA VAL A 535 0.70 -34.63 -26.94
C VAL A 535 0.55 -33.44 -27.88
N TYR A 536 -0.29 -33.56 -28.90
CA TYR A 536 -0.56 -32.53 -29.90
C TYR A 536 -2.03 -32.14 -29.88
N LEU A 537 -2.31 -30.86 -30.10
CA LEU A 537 -3.66 -30.34 -30.25
C LEU A 537 -4.02 -30.32 -31.74
N LYS A 538 -5.09 -31.01 -32.12
CA LYS A 538 -5.65 -30.99 -33.48
C LYS A 538 -6.37 -29.66 -33.69
N ILE A 539 -5.73 -28.74 -34.39
CA ILE A 539 -6.33 -27.48 -34.81
C ILE A 539 -6.76 -27.64 -36.28
N PRO A 540 -8.04 -27.44 -36.62
CA PRO A 540 -8.48 -27.45 -38.01
C PRO A 540 -7.81 -26.30 -38.75
N LEU A 541 -7.05 -26.63 -39.79
CA LEU A 541 -6.37 -25.64 -40.63
C LEU A 541 -7.31 -25.18 -41.75
N PRO A 542 -7.24 -23.90 -42.17
CA PRO A 542 -7.88 -23.44 -43.39
C PRO A 542 -7.27 -24.12 -44.62
N GLU A 543 -7.84 -23.87 -45.80
CA GLU A 543 -7.37 -24.45 -47.07
C GLU A 543 -5.85 -24.33 -47.25
N THR A 544 -5.24 -25.38 -47.78
CA THR A 544 -3.77 -25.55 -47.83
C THR A 544 -3.03 -24.44 -48.56
N GLU A 545 -3.69 -23.72 -49.46
CA GLU A 545 -3.14 -22.53 -50.12
C GLU A 545 -2.92 -21.36 -49.15
N VAL A 546 -3.85 -21.13 -48.22
CA VAL A 546 -3.77 -20.06 -47.20
C VAL A 546 -2.64 -20.36 -46.21
N VAL A 547 -2.49 -21.63 -45.83
CA VAL A 547 -1.41 -22.05 -44.94
C VAL A 547 -0.05 -21.88 -45.61
N LYS A 548 0.08 -22.23 -46.90
CA LYS A 548 1.32 -22.02 -47.65
C LYS A 548 1.70 -20.55 -47.76
N THR A 549 0.74 -19.67 -48.04
CA THR A 549 0.98 -18.21 -48.11
C THR A 549 1.39 -17.63 -46.76
N LEU A 550 0.80 -18.10 -45.65
CA LEU A 550 1.19 -17.69 -44.30
C LEU A 550 2.63 -18.09 -43.95
N PHE A 551 3.03 -19.32 -44.29
CA PHE A 551 4.40 -19.77 -44.02
C PHE A 551 5.44 -19.15 -44.95
N SER A 552 5.10 -18.89 -46.23
CA SER A 552 6.03 -18.21 -47.15
C SER A 552 6.26 -16.75 -46.74
N THR A 553 5.20 -16.03 -46.35
CA THR A 553 5.30 -14.64 -45.89
C THR A 553 6.03 -14.52 -44.55
N LEU A 554 5.82 -15.45 -43.60
CA LEU A 554 6.62 -15.53 -42.38
C LEU A 554 8.11 -15.79 -42.68
N GLY A 555 8.41 -16.63 -43.68
CA GLY A 555 9.78 -16.88 -44.14
C GLY A 555 10.45 -15.64 -44.73
N GLU A 556 9.73 -14.86 -45.55
CA GLU A 556 10.21 -13.60 -46.12
C GLU A 556 10.41 -12.52 -45.05
N LEU A 557 9.54 -12.44 -44.05
CA LEU A 557 9.64 -11.47 -42.95
C LEU A 557 10.84 -11.75 -42.04
N ILE A 558 11.13 -13.02 -41.77
CA ILE A 558 12.28 -13.46 -40.97
C ILE A 558 13.59 -13.28 -41.74
N SER A 559 13.60 -13.54 -43.06
CA SER A 559 14.80 -13.33 -43.89
C SER A 559 15.13 -11.84 -44.08
N ASN A 560 14.13 -10.97 -44.24
CA ASN A 560 14.32 -9.52 -44.29
C ASN A 560 14.81 -8.93 -42.96
N THR A 561 14.39 -9.50 -41.81
CA THR A 561 14.91 -9.07 -40.50
C THR A 561 16.33 -9.58 -40.21
N LEU A 562 16.76 -10.66 -40.85
CA LEU A 562 18.15 -11.15 -40.78
C LEU A 562 19.11 -10.36 -41.68
N GLN A 563 18.65 -9.81 -42.81
CA GLN A 563 19.46 -8.93 -43.67
C GLN A 563 19.68 -7.52 -43.10
N MET A 564 18.78 -7.01 -42.24
CA MET A 564 18.98 -5.72 -41.56
C MET A 564 19.99 -5.76 -40.39
N LYS A 565 20.58 -6.93 -40.10
CA LYS A 565 21.55 -7.11 -39.00
C LYS A 565 22.98 -7.43 -39.43
N ASN A 566 23.30 -7.37 -40.74
CA ASN A 566 24.67 -7.49 -41.26
C ASN A 566 25.15 -6.20 -41.92
#